data_AF-A0A0Q4X1F1-F1
#
_entry.id   AF-A0A0Q4X1F1-F1
#
_cell.length_a   1.000
_cell.length_b   1.000
_cell.length_c   1.000
_cell.angle_alpha   90.00
_cell.angle_beta   90.00
_cell.angle_gamma   90.00
#
_symmetry.space_group_name_H-M   'P 1'
#
loop_
_entity.id
_entity.type
_entity.pdbx_description
1 polymer ?
#
loop_
_entity_poly.entity_id
_entity_poly.type
_entity_poly.pdbx_seq_one_letter_code
_entity_poly.pdbx_strand_id
1 'polypeptide(L)'
;MQCLQKAALLYEYGESQDPEGYALLLSHHKIRVTARTHNPFLPIVKLVFGAVEKGQRTNLSRYAGVLRFAHEKGVEPHAFPHLFKEEGGLDGCAEKDREAHPSPERQAASTKHAAHLQALKAQAHGADLSEVADELQTGLTAVLIEKDQHGNLQVLGLRTETFEHVRRYRPLIAVGAQEQ
;
A
#
# COMPACT_ATOMS: atom_id res chain seq x y z
N MET A 1 20.84 -7.60 -1.48
CA MET A 1 20.95 -8.61 -0.41
C MET A 1 22.02 -8.26 0.61
N GLN A 2 23.31 -8.22 0.23
CA GLN A 2 24.41 -7.94 1.18
C GLN A 2 24.25 -6.65 2.00
N CYS A 3 23.69 -5.57 1.42
CA CYS A 3 23.47 -4.32 2.17
C CYS A 3 22.38 -4.44 3.26
N LEU A 4 21.32 -5.21 3.04
CA LEU A 4 20.29 -5.45 4.06
C LEU A 4 20.84 -6.31 5.20
N GLN A 5 21.66 -7.31 4.87
CA GLN A 5 22.33 -8.13 5.87
C GLN A 5 23.29 -7.31 6.73
N LYS A 6 24.08 -6.44 6.11
CA LYS A 6 24.93 -5.47 6.83
C LYS A 6 24.11 -4.54 7.73
N ALA A 7 22.97 -4.04 7.25
CA ALA A 7 22.10 -3.18 8.03
C ALA A 7 21.48 -3.91 9.24
N ALA A 8 21.05 -5.17 9.08
CA ALA A 8 20.55 -5.98 10.19
C ALA A 8 21.62 -6.19 11.28
N LEU A 9 22.84 -6.56 10.88
CA LEU A 9 23.97 -6.73 11.82
C LEU A 9 24.34 -5.43 12.54
N LEU A 10 24.31 -4.29 11.84
CA LEU A 10 24.55 -2.98 12.44
C LEU A 10 23.45 -2.56 13.43
N TYR A 11 22.20 -3.02 13.23
CA TYR A 11 21.11 -2.77 14.16
C TYR A 11 21.31 -3.51 15.47
N GLU A 12 21.51 -4.82 15.38
CA GLU A 12 21.75 -5.68 16.54
C GLU A 12 22.96 -5.19 17.34
N TYR A 13 24.03 -4.77 16.67
CA TYR A 13 25.24 -4.30 17.34
C TYR A 13 25.12 -2.86 17.86
N GLY A 14 24.64 -1.92 17.04
CA GLY A 14 24.70 -0.48 17.33
C GLY A 14 23.69 -0.01 18.37
N GLU A 15 22.40 -0.34 18.20
CA GLU A 15 21.37 0.16 19.12
C GLU A 15 21.39 -0.57 20.47
N SER A 16 21.81 -1.85 20.49
CA SER A 16 21.75 -2.67 21.71
C SER A 16 23.03 -2.69 22.55
N GLN A 17 24.22 -2.57 21.94
CA GLN A 17 25.51 -2.74 22.66
C GLN A 17 26.25 -1.42 22.90
N ASP A 18 26.13 -0.42 22.02
CA ASP A 18 26.81 0.88 22.15
C ASP A 18 25.92 2.05 21.66
N PRO A 19 24.91 2.44 22.47
CA PRO A 19 23.99 3.51 22.09
C PRO A 19 24.67 4.87 21.89
N GLU A 20 25.73 5.16 22.65
CA GLU A 20 26.47 6.44 22.58
C GLU A 20 27.31 6.51 21.30
N GLY A 21 28.05 5.45 20.99
CA GLY A 21 28.79 5.33 19.72
C GLY A 21 27.85 5.36 18.51
N TYR A 22 26.68 4.72 18.62
CA TYR A 22 25.65 4.78 17.59
C TYR A 22 25.11 6.21 17.37
N ALA A 23 24.81 6.95 18.44
CA ALA A 23 24.38 8.34 18.36
C ALA A 23 25.47 9.26 17.76
N LEU A 24 26.74 9.06 18.15
CA LEU A 24 27.88 9.77 17.57
C LEU A 24 28.03 9.49 16.07
N LEU A 25 27.86 8.24 15.65
CA LEU A 25 27.92 7.83 14.25
C LEU A 25 26.81 8.51 13.43
N LEU A 26 25.57 8.50 13.92
CA LEU A 26 24.45 9.19 13.26
C LEU A 26 24.71 10.70 13.13
N SER A 27 25.24 11.32 14.19
CA SER A 27 25.59 12.75 14.21
C SER A 27 26.68 13.08 13.18
N HIS A 28 27.76 12.28 13.16
CA HIS A 28 28.86 12.41 12.20
C HIS A 28 28.37 12.35 10.74
N HIS A 29 27.44 11.43 10.46
CA HIS A 29 26.83 11.28 9.14
C HIS A 29 25.64 12.23 8.87
N LYS A 30 25.35 13.17 9.78
CA LYS A 30 24.23 14.14 9.69
C LYS A 30 22.87 13.47 9.50
N ILE A 31 22.69 12.27 10.04
CA ILE A 31 21.43 11.52 9.97
C ILE A 31 20.56 11.96 11.15
N ARG A 32 19.48 12.67 10.84
CA ARG A 32 18.50 13.08 11.85
C ARG A 32 17.50 11.96 12.12
N VAL A 33 17.36 11.61 13.39
CA VAL A 33 16.25 10.82 13.93
C VAL A 33 15.28 11.79 14.59
N THR A 34 14.00 11.68 14.28
CA THR A 34 12.95 12.54 14.84
C THR A 34 11.80 11.67 15.32
N ALA A 35 10.88 12.22 16.11
CA ALA A 35 9.66 11.52 16.52
C ALA A 35 8.78 11.05 15.33
N ARG A 36 8.99 11.60 14.12
CA ARG A 36 8.34 11.15 12.87
C ARG A 36 9.04 9.96 12.20
N THR A 37 10.22 9.56 12.69
CA THR A 37 10.95 8.40 12.19
C THR A 37 10.30 7.15 12.76
N HIS A 38 9.25 6.68 12.10
CA HIS A 38 8.41 5.59 12.59
C HIS A 38 9.11 4.21 12.55
N ASN A 39 10.14 4.05 11.72
CA ASN A 39 10.85 2.79 11.56
C ASN A 39 12.27 2.90 12.13
N PRO A 40 12.64 2.11 13.16
CA PRO A 40 13.93 2.21 13.84
C PRO A 40 15.11 1.76 12.97
N PHE A 41 14.87 1.01 11.89
CA PHE A 41 15.91 0.59 10.95
C PHE A 41 16.26 1.67 9.92
N LEU A 42 15.42 2.71 9.76
CA LEU A 42 15.63 3.74 8.74
C LEU A 42 16.96 4.50 8.89
N PRO A 43 17.41 4.91 10.08
CA PRO A 43 18.72 5.55 10.26
C PRO A 43 19.87 4.62 9.88
N ILE A 44 19.75 3.31 10.11
CA ILE A 44 20.78 2.33 9.77
C ILE A 44 20.85 2.09 8.27
N VAL A 45 19.70 1.98 7.61
CA VAL A 45 19.66 1.93 6.16
C VAL A 45 20.31 3.20 5.58
N LYS A 46 20.11 4.38 6.17
CA LYS A 46 20.81 5.60 5.76
C LYS A 46 22.33 5.54 6.00
N LEU A 47 22.80 4.89 7.06
CA LEU A 47 24.23 4.68 7.31
C LEU A 47 24.85 3.75 6.26
N VAL A 48 24.23 2.59 6.03
CA VAL A 48 24.76 1.54 5.12
C VAL A 48 24.74 1.96 3.66
N PHE A 49 23.66 2.63 3.23
CA PHE A 49 23.53 3.08 1.85
C PHE A 49 24.14 4.48 1.60
N GLY A 50 24.73 5.08 2.64
CA GLY A 50 25.22 6.45 2.63
C GLY A 50 24.09 7.49 2.56
N ALA A 51 24.43 8.77 2.69
CA ALA A 51 23.55 9.87 2.31
C ALA A 51 23.31 9.78 0.79
N VAL A 52 22.31 8.98 0.41
CA VAL A 52 22.09 8.56 -0.98
C VAL A 52 22.03 9.77 -1.91
N GLU A 53 22.79 9.70 -3.01
CA GLU A 53 22.58 10.58 -4.17
C GLU A 53 21.08 10.62 -4.50
N LYS A 54 20.60 11.82 -4.86
CA LYS A 54 19.18 12.19 -4.91
C LYS A 54 18.25 11.19 -5.64
N GLY A 55 18.77 10.31 -6.52
CA GLY A 55 18.00 9.33 -7.29
C GLY A 55 17.70 7.97 -6.61
N GLN A 56 18.44 7.56 -5.59
CA GLN A 56 18.31 6.22 -4.95
C GLN A 56 17.46 6.24 -3.65
N ARG A 57 16.88 7.39 -3.30
CA ARG A 57 16.08 7.60 -2.07
C ARG A 57 14.77 6.79 -2.04
N THR A 58 14.31 6.29 -3.17
CA THR A 58 12.99 5.64 -3.33
C THR A 58 12.85 4.32 -2.58
N ASN A 59 13.95 3.65 -2.21
CA ASN A 59 13.89 2.34 -1.59
C ASN A 59 14.26 2.31 -0.10
N LEU A 60 14.74 3.41 0.50
CA LEU A 60 15.19 3.41 1.91
C LEU A 60 14.10 3.01 2.89
N SER A 61 12.91 3.61 2.76
CA SER A 61 11.76 3.27 3.62
C SER A 61 11.29 1.84 3.38
N ARG A 62 11.44 1.33 2.16
CA ARG A 62 11.10 -0.06 1.82
C ARG A 62 12.08 -1.03 2.48
N TYR A 63 13.38 -0.76 2.37
CA TYR A 63 14.42 -1.55 3.03
C TYR A 63 14.27 -1.54 4.55
N ALA A 64 14.00 -0.37 5.14
CA ALA A 64 13.74 -0.28 6.58
C ALA A 64 12.51 -1.09 6.98
N GLY A 65 11.43 -1.05 6.18
CA GLY A 65 10.24 -1.86 6.41
C GLY A 65 10.53 -3.35 6.37
N VAL A 66 11.29 -3.81 5.37
CA VAL A 66 11.70 -5.22 5.28
C VAL A 66 12.55 -5.65 6.47
N LEU A 67 13.47 -4.79 6.94
CA LEU A 67 14.29 -5.10 8.13
C LEU A 67 13.45 -5.24 9.39
N ARG A 68 12.49 -4.33 9.60
CA ARG A 68 11.56 -4.41 10.72
C ARG A 68 10.71 -5.68 10.65
N PHE A 69 10.13 -5.97 9.50
CA PHE A 69 9.35 -7.18 9.27
C PHE A 69 10.16 -8.46 9.52
N ALA A 70 11.40 -8.52 9.03
CA ALA A 70 12.29 -9.65 9.26
C ALA A 70 12.65 -9.79 10.76
N HIS A 71 12.97 -8.68 11.42
CA HIS A 71 13.29 -8.66 12.85
C HIS A 71 12.10 -9.11 13.71
N GLU A 72 10.88 -8.63 13.43
CA GLU A 72 9.67 -9.05 14.15
C GLU A 72 9.34 -10.53 13.94
N LYS A 73 9.72 -11.10 12.79
CA LYS A 73 9.62 -12.54 12.52
C LYS A 73 10.78 -13.38 13.07
N GLY A 74 11.79 -12.77 13.70
CA GLY A 74 12.99 -13.46 14.16
C GLY A 74 13.80 -14.08 13.01
N VAL A 75 13.78 -13.45 11.83
CA VAL A 75 14.49 -13.94 10.66
C VAL A 75 15.92 -13.44 10.69
N GLU A 76 16.85 -14.38 10.74
CA GLU A 76 18.27 -14.11 10.69
C GLU A 76 18.72 -13.52 9.34
N PRO A 77 19.76 -12.67 9.30
CA PRO A 77 20.22 -12.02 8.06
C PRO A 77 20.53 -12.99 6.91
N HIS A 78 21.08 -14.16 7.22
CA HIS A 78 21.44 -15.17 6.22
C HIS A 78 20.20 -15.81 5.56
N ALA A 79 19.03 -15.76 6.21
CA ALA A 79 17.77 -16.33 5.73
C ALA A 79 16.94 -15.36 4.87
N PHE A 80 17.38 -14.11 4.70
CA PHE A 80 16.66 -13.12 3.87
C PHE A 80 16.35 -13.58 2.43
N PRO A 81 17.20 -14.35 1.71
CA PRO A 81 16.84 -14.83 0.38
C PRO A 81 15.59 -15.69 0.38
N HIS A 82 15.40 -16.51 1.43
CA HIS A 82 14.23 -17.38 1.58
C HIS A 82 13.00 -16.55 1.91
N LEU A 83 13.09 -15.61 2.85
CA LEU A 83 12.03 -14.67 3.17
C LEU A 83 11.51 -13.96 1.92
N PHE A 84 12.41 -13.48 1.06
CA PHE A 84 12.02 -12.76 -0.14
C PHE A 84 11.33 -13.67 -1.15
N LYS A 85 11.76 -14.93 -1.27
CA LYS A 85 11.12 -15.88 -2.18
C LYS A 85 9.70 -16.21 -1.75
N GLU A 86 9.47 -16.33 -0.44
CA GLU A 86 8.15 -16.67 0.12
C GLU A 86 7.19 -15.48 0.09
N GLU A 87 7.71 -14.26 0.31
CA GLU A 87 6.88 -13.09 0.57
C GLU A 87 6.73 -12.15 -0.63
N GLY A 88 6.97 -12.63 -1.86
CA GLY A 88 6.81 -11.82 -3.07
C GLY A 88 7.89 -10.76 -3.26
N GLY A 89 9.10 -11.01 -2.75
CA GLY A 89 10.27 -10.16 -2.87
C GLY A 89 10.24 -8.95 -1.95
N LEU A 90 10.97 -7.91 -2.35
CA LEU A 90 11.13 -6.69 -1.56
C LEU A 90 9.80 -5.93 -1.38
N ASP A 91 8.96 -5.92 -2.41
CA ASP A 91 7.67 -5.21 -2.36
C ASP A 91 6.69 -5.91 -1.42
N GLY A 92 6.53 -7.24 -1.52
CA GLY A 92 5.61 -7.95 -0.64
C GLY A 92 6.05 -7.96 0.83
N CYS A 93 7.36 -8.06 1.13
CA CYS A 93 7.85 -7.87 2.50
C CYS A 93 7.52 -6.47 3.05
N ALA A 94 7.69 -5.43 2.24
CA ALA A 94 7.44 -4.06 2.68
C ALA A 94 5.95 -3.71 2.74
N GLU A 95 5.12 -4.37 1.95
CA GLU A 95 3.67 -4.28 2.07
C GLU A 95 3.21 -4.87 3.41
N LYS A 96 3.69 -6.06 3.77
CA LYS A 96 3.39 -6.69 5.08
C LYS A 96 3.84 -5.83 6.27
N ASP A 97 5.02 -5.22 6.19
CA ASP A 97 5.46 -4.24 7.19
C ASP A 97 4.47 -3.07 7.31
N ARG A 98 4.00 -2.52 6.18
CA ARG A 98 3.08 -1.39 6.18
C ARG A 98 1.68 -1.76 6.65
N GLU A 99 1.25 -3.00 6.45
CA GLU A 99 -0.01 -3.52 6.97
C GLU A 99 0.05 -3.69 8.49
N ALA A 100 1.16 -4.21 9.01
CA ALA A 100 1.38 -4.35 10.45
C ALA A 100 1.56 -2.99 11.15
N HIS A 101 2.10 -2.01 10.44
CA HIS A 101 2.42 -0.68 10.97
C HIS A 101 1.80 0.44 10.12
N PRO A 102 0.46 0.56 10.11
CA PRO A 102 -0.22 1.57 9.32
C PRO A 102 0.15 2.97 9.83
N SER A 103 0.47 3.88 8.92
CA SER A 103 0.64 5.28 9.30
C SER A 103 -0.72 5.87 9.72
N PRO A 104 -0.74 6.91 10.57
CA PRO A 104 -1.98 7.60 10.93
C PRO A 104 -2.78 8.08 9.70
N GLU A 105 -2.09 8.52 8.64
CA GLU A 105 -2.77 8.90 7.38
C GLU A 105 -3.41 7.71 6.67
N ARG A 106 -2.75 6.54 6.65
CA ARG A 106 -3.31 5.31 6.07
C ARG A 106 -4.49 4.79 6.89
N GLN A 107 -4.41 4.87 8.21
CA GLN A 107 -5.50 4.47 9.08
C GLN A 107 -6.71 5.37 8.86
N ALA A 108 -6.50 6.69 8.78
CA ALA A 108 -7.56 7.64 8.41
C ALA A 108 -8.13 7.40 7.00
N ALA A 109 -7.29 7.08 6.02
CA ALA A 109 -7.72 6.76 4.65
C ALA A 109 -8.52 5.45 4.59
N SER A 110 -8.09 4.42 5.31
CA SER A 110 -8.78 3.13 5.41
C SER A 110 -10.16 3.30 6.05
N THR A 111 -10.27 4.05 7.15
CA THR A 111 -11.56 4.37 7.79
C THR A 111 -12.48 5.15 6.85
N LYS A 112 -11.95 6.14 6.12
CA LYS A 112 -12.73 6.88 5.11
C LYS A 112 -13.23 5.97 3.99
N HIS A 113 -12.37 5.08 3.50
CA HIS A 113 -12.73 4.13 2.44
C HIS A 113 -13.80 3.13 2.91
N ALA A 114 -13.65 2.59 4.13
CA ALA A 114 -14.64 1.71 4.74
C ALA A 114 -16.00 2.42 4.93
N ALA A 115 -15.99 3.66 5.45
CA ALA A 115 -17.19 4.46 5.60
C ALA A 115 -17.85 4.78 4.24
N HIS A 116 -17.05 5.07 3.21
CA HIS A 116 -17.54 5.28 1.85
C HIS A 116 -18.18 4.02 1.26
N LEU A 117 -17.55 2.86 1.40
CA LEU A 117 -18.11 1.57 0.98
C LEU A 117 -19.41 1.25 1.74
N GLN A 118 -19.47 1.56 3.03
CA GLN A 118 -20.67 1.35 3.84
C GLN A 118 -21.81 2.27 3.40
N ALA A 119 -21.52 3.54 3.09
CA ALA A 119 -22.50 4.47 2.54
C ALA A 119 -23.02 4.00 1.18
N LEU A 120 -22.13 3.53 0.29
CA LEU A 120 -22.52 2.96 -1.00
C LEU A 120 -23.41 1.71 -0.84
N LYS A 121 -23.09 0.81 0.10
CA LYS A 121 -23.93 -0.35 0.42
C LYS A 121 -25.28 0.02 1.02
N ALA A 122 -25.37 1.12 1.78
CA ALA A 122 -26.65 1.58 2.32
C ALA A 122 -27.55 2.22 1.25
N GLN A 123 -26.96 2.71 0.16
CA GLN A 123 -27.65 3.26 -1.02
C GLN A 123 -27.92 2.20 -2.10
N ALA A 124 -27.39 0.98 -1.92
CA ALA A 124 -27.65 -0.16 -2.76
C ALA A 124 -29.09 -0.64 -2.54
N HIS A 125 -30.03 -0.04 -3.24
CA HIS A 125 -31.38 -0.57 -3.36
C HIS A 125 -31.34 -1.67 -4.42
N GLY A 126 -31.62 -2.91 -4.03
CA GLY A 126 -31.89 -4.00 -4.97
C GLY A 126 -33.15 -3.66 -5.76
N ALA A 127 -32.96 -3.04 -6.92
CA ALA A 127 -34.02 -2.62 -7.83
C ALA A 127 -33.84 -3.29 -9.18
N ASP A 128 -34.92 -3.44 -9.93
CA ASP A 128 -34.82 -3.89 -11.32
C ASP A 128 -34.19 -2.76 -12.16
N LEU A 129 -33.39 -3.11 -13.17
CA LEU A 129 -32.72 -2.14 -14.04
C LEU A 129 -33.73 -1.20 -14.71
N SER A 130 -34.92 -1.70 -15.03
CA SER A 130 -36.01 -0.89 -15.60
C SER A 130 -36.57 0.15 -14.64
N GLU A 131 -36.55 -0.12 -13.33
CA GLU A 131 -37.09 0.81 -12.32
C GLU A 131 -36.14 1.99 -12.10
N VAL A 132 -34.83 1.73 -12.13
CA VAL A 132 -33.81 2.76 -11.94
C VAL A 132 -33.45 3.52 -13.21
N ALA A 133 -33.86 3.01 -14.38
CA ALA A 133 -33.58 3.65 -15.68
C ALA A 133 -34.16 5.07 -15.77
N ASP A 134 -35.36 5.29 -15.22
CA ASP A 134 -36.01 6.60 -15.22
C ASP A 134 -35.34 7.62 -14.29
N GLU A 135 -34.57 7.15 -13.30
CA GLU A 135 -33.82 7.99 -12.37
C GLU A 135 -32.42 8.37 -12.89
N LEU A 136 -31.99 7.78 -14.00
CA LEU A 136 -30.67 8.04 -14.58
C LEU A 136 -30.61 9.43 -15.24
N GLN A 137 -29.57 10.18 -14.88
CA GLN A 137 -29.25 11.42 -15.58
C GLN A 137 -28.65 11.11 -16.96
N THR A 138 -28.87 12.02 -17.91
CA THR A 138 -28.26 11.96 -19.25
C THR A 138 -26.73 11.95 -19.15
N GLY A 139 -26.07 10.89 -19.65
CA GLY A 139 -24.62 10.74 -19.58
C GLY A 139 -24.21 9.29 -19.35
N LEU A 140 -23.00 9.09 -18.80
CA LEU A 140 -22.49 7.77 -18.45
C LEU A 140 -22.86 7.46 -16.99
N THR A 141 -23.36 6.25 -16.75
CA THR A 141 -23.59 5.72 -15.39
C THR A 141 -23.00 4.31 -15.30
N ALA A 142 -22.20 4.05 -14.28
CA ALA A 142 -21.78 2.71 -13.93
C ALA A 142 -22.88 2.05 -13.08
N VAL A 143 -23.33 0.87 -13.52
CA VAL A 143 -24.32 0.06 -12.81
C VAL A 143 -23.63 -1.21 -12.31
N LEU A 144 -23.74 -1.49 -11.01
CA LEU A 144 -23.35 -2.78 -10.45
C LEU A 144 -24.57 -3.69 -10.48
N ILE A 145 -24.45 -4.84 -11.14
CA ILE A 145 -25.55 -5.81 -11.27
C ILE A 145 -25.12 -7.14 -10.65
N GLU A 146 -25.99 -7.71 -9.82
CA GLU A 146 -25.89 -9.10 -9.37
C GLU A 146 -26.87 -9.97 -10.16
N LYS A 147 -26.40 -11.13 -10.60
CA LYS A 147 -27.27 -12.17 -11.16
C LYS A 147 -27.52 -13.21 -10.09
N ASP A 148 -28.78 -13.38 -9.71
CA ASP A 148 -29.16 -14.36 -8.70
C ASP A 148 -29.12 -15.81 -9.25
N GLN A 149 -29.40 -16.77 -8.36
CA GLN A 149 -29.39 -18.21 -8.65
C GLN A 149 -30.47 -18.63 -9.67
N HIS A 150 -31.50 -17.80 -9.82
CA HIS A 150 -32.64 -18.00 -10.74
C HIS A 150 -32.42 -17.27 -12.07
N GLY A 151 -31.34 -16.50 -12.19
CA GLY A 151 -30.95 -15.77 -13.37
C GLY A 151 -31.52 -14.36 -13.47
N ASN A 152 -32.20 -13.85 -12.43
CA ASN A 152 -32.68 -12.48 -12.39
C ASN A 152 -31.52 -11.52 -12.15
N LEU A 153 -31.59 -10.34 -12.76
CA LEU A 153 -30.61 -9.28 -12.59
C LEU A 153 -31.15 -8.28 -11.56
N GLN A 154 -30.35 -8.00 -10.54
CA GLN A 154 -30.65 -6.97 -9.54
C GLN A 154 -29.59 -5.88 -9.61
N VAL A 155 -30.02 -4.63 -9.69
CA VAL A 155 -29.11 -3.49 -9.57
C VAL A 155 -28.72 -3.36 -8.11
N LEU A 156 -27.42 -3.45 -7.83
CA LEU A 156 -26.84 -3.26 -6.50
C LEU A 156 -26.32 -1.83 -6.30
N GLY A 157 -26.23 -1.02 -7.34
CA GLY A 157 -25.76 0.35 -7.17
C GLY A 157 -25.56 1.08 -8.48
N LEU A 158 -25.67 2.41 -8.37
CA LEU A 158 -25.51 3.35 -9.46
C LEU A 158 -24.44 4.38 -9.11
N ARG A 159 -23.64 4.76 -10.10
CA ARG A 159 -22.71 5.87 -9.97
C ARG A 159 -22.62 6.65 -11.28
N THR A 160 -22.90 7.94 -11.24
CA THR A 160 -22.64 8.84 -12.38
C THR A 160 -21.16 8.83 -12.72
N GLU A 161 -20.86 8.69 -14.00
CA GLU A 161 -19.50 8.53 -14.51
C GLU A 161 -19.13 9.59 -15.54
N THR A 162 -17.81 9.67 -15.78
CA THR A 162 -17.23 10.47 -16.85
C THR A 162 -16.52 9.58 -17.86
N PHE A 163 -16.38 10.07 -19.10
CA PHE A 163 -15.61 9.37 -20.14
C PHE A 163 -14.17 9.07 -19.71
N GLU A 164 -13.57 9.91 -18.87
CA GLU A 164 -12.21 9.69 -18.36
C GLU A 164 -12.11 8.42 -17.50
N HIS A 165 -13.09 8.16 -16.63
CA HIS A 165 -13.13 6.96 -15.81
C HIS A 165 -13.45 5.70 -16.62
N VAL A 166 -14.35 5.82 -17.60
CA VAL A 166 -14.79 4.69 -18.43
C VAL A 166 -13.71 4.26 -19.44
N ARG A 167 -12.77 5.13 -19.82
CA ARG A 167 -11.64 4.82 -20.72
C ARG A 167 -10.83 3.59 -20.30
N ARG A 168 -10.75 3.27 -19.01
CA ARG A 168 -10.04 2.06 -18.52
C ARG A 168 -10.74 0.76 -18.90
N TYR A 169 -12.05 0.82 -19.15
CA TYR A 169 -12.87 -0.31 -19.58
C TYR A 169 -13.06 -0.37 -21.10
N ARG A 170 -12.44 0.55 -21.85
CA ARG A 170 -12.54 0.62 -23.32
C ARG A 170 -12.31 -0.71 -24.06
N PRO A 171 -11.40 -1.62 -23.62
CA PRO A 171 -11.25 -2.93 -24.25
C PRO A 171 -12.46 -3.87 -24.06
N LEU A 172 -13.32 -3.59 -23.08
CA LEU A 172 -14.49 -4.39 -22.70
C LEU A 172 -15.80 -3.82 -23.26
N ILE A 173 -15.78 -2.61 -23.82
CA ILE A 173 -16.95 -1.97 -24.43
C ILE A 173 -17.12 -2.52 -25.85
N ALA A 174 -18.27 -3.12 -26.14
CA ALA A 174 -18.58 -3.62 -27.48
C ALA A 174 -18.46 -2.48 -28.51
N VAL A 175 -17.88 -2.81 -29.68
CA VAL A 175 -17.39 -1.87 -30.71
C VAL A 175 -18.47 -0.93 -31.32
N GLY A 176 -19.73 -1.01 -30.89
CA GLY A 176 -20.84 -0.18 -31.37
C GLY A 176 -21.27 1.01 -30.49
N ALA A 177 -20.73 1.14 -29.27
CA ALA A 177 -21.05 2.28 -28.39
C ALA A 177 -20.09 3.46 -28.69
N GLN A 178 -20.28 4.14 -29.82
CA GLN A 178 -19.50 5.34 -30.15
C GLN A 178 -20.06 6.59 -29.48
N GLU A 179 -19.14 7.48 -29.08
CA GLU A 179 -19.37 8.82 -28.52
C GLU A 179 -20.38 9.59 -29.40
N GLN A 180 -21.57 9.89 -28.85
CA GLN A 180 -22.43 10.97 -29.32
C GLN A 180 -22.29 12.16 -28.37
#